data_AF-A0A7S4AI18-F1
#
_entry.id   AF-A0A7S4AI18-F1
#
_cell.length_a   1.000
_cell.length_b   1.000
_cell.length_c   1.000
_cell.angle_alpha   90.00
_cell.angle_beta   90.00
_cell.angle_gamma   90.00
#
_symmetry.space_group_name_H-M   'P 1'
#
loop_
_entity.id
_entity.type
_entity.pdbx_description
1 polymer ?
#
loop_
_entity_poly.entity_id
_entity_poly.type
_entity_poly.pdbx_seq_one_letter_code
_entity_poly.pdbx_strand_id
1 'polypeptide(L)'
;MTTNNNPSGSSAFYFLSETDDRKPLFTFSIPSGIVSGIMVEGTGKTEASRIEFGFLMMSHFYWIELLACVIATMSMGAVVGLVLYHTVIKPKQEGTSQAYMIGWGIVLPFWFFFSFLSVAMIDIRNFLFKFIMGCVTVVCFFRTIECVHGFTPEYAKGSASEYCFYYATIPILARVKKQETKIPQNITEGDKGDATKSDNGNITNTRNIGDPIPCSSAKAMKHFVKFQLLLLATGLSQSILSPHRHFAIFGTGNSNEEIVSLYAKEPYFTWQLYANSAIQALFLQLVLTTYLQALIFLFTLLTGYEAEPVMDNPLMTCQSPSEFWGKRWNLLVHTVLKNGVYKPVRKACTSKTAAVIMTFLSSGIFHEWLLLMLFTNSNGGGDPDNNSNENTNYQPNYGGTTVFFLWQALLIAFEFTLVGSKLFQRISRTVPRPLKTAFVVGTGIPLAHFFLEPYVRSNFFRHGAHGLPMIVRIPNQ
;
A
#
# COMPACT_ATOMS: atom_id res chain seq x y z
N MET A 1 36.71 -27.11 -7.23
CA MET A 1 36.91 -26.28 -8.43
C MET A 1 36.24 -26.97 -9.60
N THR A 2 35.07 -26.50 -10.00
CA THR A 2 34.53 -26.64 -11.36
C THR A 2 33.62 -25.44 -11.56
N THR A 3 34.25 -24.36 -12.02
CA THR A 3 33.63 -23.13 -12.50
C THR A 3 32.93 -23.44 -13.82
N ASN A 4 31.60 -23.51 -13.84
CA ASN A 4 30.83 -23.45 -15.08
C ASN A 4 30.41 -22.00 -15.30
N ASN A 5 31.25 -21.31 -16.07
CA ASN A 5 30.91 -20.03 -16.70
C ASN A 5 29.84 -20.30 -17.75
N ASN A 6 28.65 -19.73 -17.57
CA ASN A 6 27.66 -19.61 -18.63
C ASN A 6 28.10 -18.43 -19.54
N PRO A 7 28.41 -18.63 -20.83
CA PRO A 7 28.94 -17.57 -21.69
C PRO A 7 27.86 -16.64 -22.28
N SER A 8 26.60 -16.77 -21.83
CA SER A 8 25.54 -15.78 -22.03
C SER A 8 25.05 -15.33 -20.65
N GLY A 9 25.39 -14.12 -20.23
CA GLY A 9 25.20 -13.60 -18.87
C GLY A 9 23.75 -13.32 -18.44
N SER A 10 22.76 -14.11 -18.88
CA SER A 10 21.39 -14.01 -18.40
C SER A 10 21.23 -14.81 -17.10
N SER A 11 20.68 -14.17 -16.05
CA SER A 11 20.36 -14.85 -14.79
C SER A 11 19.40 -16.02 -15.06
N ALA A 12 19.52 -17.11 -14.30
CA ALA A 12 18.65 -18.28 -14.45
C ALA A 12 17.15 -17.97 -14.25
N PHE A 13 16.83 -16.77 -13.75
CA PHE A 13 15.48 -16.28 -13.47
C PHE A 13 15.23 -14.90 -14.10
N TYR A 14 15.59 -14.71 -15.37
CA TYR A 14 15.42 -13.45 -16.12
C TYR A 14 14.01 -12.82 -15.99
N PHE A 15 12.96 -13.64 -15.84
CA PHE A 15 11.58 -13.16 -15.66
C PHE A 15 11.29 -12.54 -14.28
N LEU A 16 12.13 -12.79 -13.26
CA LEU A 16 12.03 -12.20 -11.92
C LEU A 16 12.73 -10.85 -11.85
N SER A 17 13.99 -10.78 -12.31
CA SER A 17 14.77 -9.55 -12.46
C SER A 17 16.14 -9.93 -13.05
N GLU A 18 16.68 -9.10 -13.95
CA GLU A 18 18.02 -9.31 -14.53
C GLU A 18 19.14 -9.33 -13.47
N THR A 19 18.90 -8.71 -12.31
CA THR A 19 19.87 -8.58 -11.22
C THR A 19 19.64 -9.57 -10.06
N ASP A 20 18.68 -10.51 -10.17
CA ASP A 20 18.46 -11.53 -9.14
C ASP A 20 19.52 -12.64 -9.24
N ASP A 21 20.50 -12.58 -8.35
CA ASP A 21 21.62 -13.52 -8.22
C ASP A 21 21.40 -14.59 -7.15
N ARG A 22 20.19 -14.63 -6.55
CA ARG A 22 19.88 -15.56 -5.47
C ARG A 22 19.94 -17.00 -5.97
N LYS A 23 20.63 -17.85 -5.20
CA LYS A 23 20.67 -19.30 -5.43
C LYS A 23 19.49 -19.97 -4.70
N PRO A 24 18.86 -20.98 -5.31
CA PRO A 24 17.84 -21.77 -4.63
C PRO A 24 18.44 -22.47 -3.42
N LEU A 25 17.77 -22.34 -2.27
CA LEU A 25 18.15 -22.99 -1.02
C LEU A 25 18.03 -24.52 -1.13
N PHE A 26 16.96 -24.97 -1.76
CA PHE A 26 16.73 -26.36 -2.12
C PHE A 26 15.91 -26.42 -3.41
N THR A 27 16.01 -27.55 -4.11
CA THR A 27 15.24 -27.83 -5.31
C THR A 27 14.35 -29.05 -5.08
N PHE A 28 13.19 -29.08 -5.72
CA PHE A 28 12.28 -30.21 -5.68
C PHE A 28 11.59 -30.38 -7.02
N SER A 29 11.31 -31.63 -7.40
CA SER A 29 10.71 -31.97 -8.68
C SER A 29 9.25 -32.39 -8.51
N ILE A 30 8.35 -31.82 -9.30
CA ILE A 30 6.95 -32.27 -9.36
C ILE A 30 6.74 -33.08 -10.66
N PRO A 31 6.08 -34.25 -10.61
CA PRO A 31 5.69 -34.99 -11.81
C PRO A 31 4.82 -34.13 -12.74
N SER A 32 5.12 -34.13 -14.03
CA SER A 32 4.48 -33.25 -15.04
C SER A 32 2.96 -33.44 -15.14
N GLY A 33 2.45 -34.64 -14.83
CA GLY A 33 1.00 -34.91 -14.80
C GLY A 33 0.21 -34.11 -13.77
N ILE A 34 0.84 -33.60 -12.70
CA ILE A 34 0.20 -32.71 -11.70
C ILE A 34 0.25 -31.25 -12.17
N VAL A 35 1.30 -30.87 -12.90
CA VAL A 35 1.57 -29.47 -13.29
C VAL A 35 0.81 -29.06 -14.54
N SER A 36 0.43 -30.00 -15.41
CA SER A 36 -0.32 -29.72 -16.66
C SER A 36 -1.70 -29.08 -16.44
N GLY A 37 -2.23 -29.06 -15.21
CA GLY A 37 -3.47 -28.35 -14.85
C GLY A 37 -3.27 -26.93 -14.29
N ILE A 38 -2.02 -26.50 -14.03
CA ILE A 38 -1.69 -25.25 -13.33
C ILE A 38 -1.00 -24.23 -14.25
N MET A 39 -0.40 -24.65 -15.37
CA MET A 39 0.35 -23.78 -16.29
C MET A 39 -0.27 -23.78 -17.69
N VAL A 40 -0.51 -22.58 -18.24
CA VAL A 40 -1.11 -22.35 -19.56
C VAL A 40 -0.25 -22.91 -20.69
N GLU A 41 -0.90 -23.57 -21.64
CA GLU A 41 -0.37 -24.13 -22.89
C GLU A 41 0.41 -23.07 -23.69
N GLY A 42 1.69 -23.31 -23.96
CA GLY A 42 2.47 -22.37 -24.78
C GLY A 42 3.94 -22.70 -25.01
N THR A 43 4.46 -23.83 -24.52
CA THR A 43 5.81 -24.28 -24.91
C THR A 43 5.72 -25.71 -25.40
N GLY A 44 6.35 -25.95 -26.54
CA GLY A 44 6.19 -27.15 -27.37
C GLY A 44 6.26 -28.45 -26.59
N LYS A 45 5.52 -29.45 -27.09
CA LYS A 45 5.57 -30.85 -26.69
C LYS A 45 7.01 -31.33 -26.55
N THR A 46 7.54 -31.21 -25.34
CA THR A 46 8.78 -31.87 -24.95
C THR A 46 8.47 -32.49 -23.60
N GLU A 47 8.47 -33.82 -23.59
CA GLU A 47 8.22 -34.69 -22.45
C GLU A 47 9.27 -34.47 -21.35
N ALA A 48 9.20 -33.35 -20.62
CA ALA A 48 9.88 -33.27 -19.34
C ALA A 48 9.10 -34.15 -18.36
N SER A 49 9.62 -35.35 -18.05
CA SER A 49 9.02 -36.29 -17.10
C SER A 49 8.91 -35.72 -15.68
N ARG A 50 9.68 -34.66 -15.38
CA ARG A 50 9.67 -33.90 -14.12
C ARG A 50 9.94 -32.42 -14.39
N ILE A 51 9.21 -31.54 -13.70
CA ILE A 51 9.48 -30.09 -13.69
C ILE A 51 10.17 -29.76 -12.37
N GLU A 52 11.34 -29.12 -12.46
CA GLU A 52 12.12 -28.71 -11.29
C GLU A 52 11.72 -27.32 -10.80
N PHE A 53 11.55 -27.21 -9.48
CA PHE A 53 11.30 -25.96 -8.78
C PHE A 53 12.42 -25.72 -7.77
N GLY A 54 12.83 -24.47 -7.63
CA GLY A 54 13.76 -24.00 -6.60
C GLY A 54 13.04 -23.11 -5.59
N PHE A 55 13.39 -23.24 -4.32
CA PHE A 55 12.97 -22.30 -3.28
C PHE A 55 14.04 -21.22 -3.09
N LEU A 56 13.75 -19.98 -3.49
CA LEU A 56 14.58 -18.81 -3.23
C LEU A 56 14.23 -18.24 -1.84
N MET A 57 15.25 -18.02 -1.01
CA MET A 57 15.07 -17.28 0.25
C MET A 57 15.03 -15.76 -0.03
N MET A 58 14.44 -14.98 0.88
CA MET A 58 14.54 -13.52 0.82
C MET A 58 15.99 -13.04 0.93
N SER A 59 16.33 -11.96 0.23
CA SER A 59 17.63 -11.29 0.38
C SER A 59 17.65 -10.43 1.64
N HIS A 60 18.60 -10.67 2.54
CA HIS A 60 18.76 -9.86 3.75
C HIS A 60 19.30 -8.46 3.44
N PHE A 61 20.20 -8.35 2.46
CA PHE A 61 20.76 -7.07 2.01
C PHE A 61 19.67 -6.13 1.52
N TYR A 62 18.72 -6.67 0.73
CA TYR A 62 17.55 -5.93 0.27
C TYR A 62 16.79 -5.26 1.43
N TRP A 63 16.49 -6.00 2.50
CA TRP A 63 15.77 -5.47 3.65
C TRP A 63 16.59 -4.45 4.44
N ILE A 64 17.91 -4.65 4.56
CA ILE A 64 18.81 -3.71 5.23
C ILE A 64 18.90 -2.39 4.46
N GLU A 65 19.06 -2.44 3.13
CA GLU A 65 19.09 -1.25 2.27
C GLU A 65 17.76 -0.51 2.32
N LEU A 66 16.64 -1.23 2.22
CA LEU A 66 15.32 -0.64 2.35
C LEU A 66 15.14 0.07 3.70
N LEU A 67 15.56 -0.58 4.79
CA LEU A 67 15.50 -0.01 6.13
C LEU A 67 16.37 1.25 6.24
N ALA A 68 17.58 1.24 5.67
CA ALA A 68 18.46 2.40 5.64
C ALA A 68 17.82 3.58 4.90
N CYS A 69 17.21 3.35 3.74
CA CYS A 69 16.47 4.37 2.98
C CYS A 69 15.30 4.96 3.78
N VAL A 70 14.52 4.10 4.46
CA VAL A 70 13.40 4.53 5.31
C VAL A 70 13.89 5.36 6.49
N ILE A 71 14.92 4.90 7.21
CA ILE A 71 15.49 5.62 8.36
C ILE A 71 16.07 6.97 7.93
N ALA A 72 16.79 7.02 6.80
CA ALA A 72 17.36 8.26 6.29
C ALA A 72 16.25 9.29 5.96
N THR A 73 15.18 8.84 5.29
CA THR A 73 14.04 9.70 4.95
C THR A 73 13.28 10.16 6.20
N MET A 74 13.09 9.28 7.19
CA MET A 74 12.47 9.62 8.48
C MET A 74 13.35 10.59 9.29
N SER A 75 14.67 10.46 9.23
CA SER A 75 15.60 11.37 9.91
C SER A 75 15.50 12.79 9.34
N MET A 76 15.41 12.91 8.01
CA MET A 76 15.10 14.19 7.37
C MET A 76 13.72 14.72 7.80
N GLY A 77 12.73 13.84 7.88
CA GLY A 77 11.42 14.15 8.45
C GLY A 77 11.49 14.77 9.84
N ALA A 78 12.32 14.22 10.73
CA ALA A 78 12.49 14.73 12.09
C ALA A 78 13.13 16.13 12.11
N VAL A 79 14.10 16.39 11.23
CA VAL A 79 14.73 17.72 11.06
C VAL A 79 13.71 18.76 10.60
N VAL A 80 12.91 18.44 9.57
CA VAL A 80 11.85 19.33 9.10
C VAL A 80 10.76 19.54 10.17
N GLY A 81 10.42 18.47 10.90
CA GLY A 81 9.52 18.53 12.05
C GLY A 81 10.01 19.50 13.11
N LEU A 82 11.32 19.53 13.38
CA LEU A 82 11.92 20.46 14.35
C LEU A 82 11.76 21.92 13.90
N VAL A 83 11.99 22.19 12.60
CA VAL A 83 11.78 23.52 12.00
C VAL A 83 10.32 23.94 12.15
N LEU A 84 9.36 23.09 11.80
CA LEU A 84 7.93 23.37 11.94
C LEU A 84 7.51 23.57 13.39
N TYR A 85 8.10 22.80 14.33
CA TYR A 85 7.81 22.97 15.75
C TYR A 85 8.21 24.37 16.24
N HIS A 86 9.44 24.79 15.95
CA HIS A 86 9.96 26.07 16.43
C HIS A 86 9.33 27.28 15.74
N THR A 87 8.92 27.13 14.49
CA THR A 87 8.37 28.24 13.70
C THR A 87 6.86 28.35 13.75
N VAL A 88 6.12 27.22 13.80
CA VAL A 88 4.65 27.21 13.73
C VAL A 88 4.01 26.80 15.05
N ILE A 89 4.40 25.64 15.61
CA ILE A 89 3.71 25.04 16.76
C ILE A 89 4.01 25.81 18.06
N LYS A 90 5.29 25.96 18.42
CA LYS A 90 5.73 26.61 19.67
C LYS A 90 5.26 28.06 19.77
N PRO A 91 5.31 28.88 18.69
CA PRO A 91 4.77 30.24 18.72
C PRO A 91 3.24 30.32 18.55
N LYS A 92 2.54 29.18 18.41
CA LYS A 92 1.08 29.08 18.17
C LYS A 92 0.62 29.86 16.93
N GLN A 93 1.37 29.75 15.84
CA GLN A 93 1.11 30.44 14.58
C GLN A 93 0.26 29.64 13.59
N GLU A 94 -0.30 28.50 14.01
CA GLU A 94 -1.18 27.69 13.18
C GLU A 94 -2.33 28.53 12.58
N GLY A 95 -2.55 28.41 11.27
CA GLY A 95 -3.58 29.14 10.53
C GLY A 95 -3.26 30.61 10.21
N THR A 96 -2.07 31.11 10.58
CA THR A 96 -1.62 32.47 10.27
C THR A 96 -0.90 32.57 8.93
N SER A 97 -0.77 33.78 8.39
CA SER A 97 0.00 34.04 7.16
C SER A 97 1.46 33.58 7.28
N GLN A 98 2.08 33.70 8.46
CA GLN A 98 3.45 33.23 8.68
C GLN A 98 3.55 31.71 8.55
N ALA A 99 2.62 30.96 9.16
CA ALA A 99 2.58 29.50 8.98
C ALA A 99 2.38 29.10 7.52
N TYR A 100 1.53 29.81 6.77
CA TYR A 100 1.35 29.54 5.34
C TYR A 100 2.60 29.87 4.52
N MET A 101 3.31 30.96 4.81
CA MET A 101 4.58 31.26 4.13
C MET A 101 5.63 30.17 4.36
N ILE A 102 5.72 29.64 5.58
CA ILE A 102 6.68 28.58 5.91
C ILE A 102 6.27 27.25 5.30
N GLY A 103 5.01 26.84 5.46
CA GLY A 103 4.52 25.58 4.89
C GLY A 103 4.48 25.59 3.38
N TRP A 104 3.68 26.47 2.77
CA TRP A 104 3.49 26.51 1.33
C TRP A 104 4.69 27.09 0.57
N GLY A 105 5.44 28.01 1.17
CA GLY A 105 6.57 28.65 0.51
C GLY A 105 7.89 27.91 0.62
N ILE A 106 8.11 27.15 1.71
CA ILE A 106 9.42 26.53 1.99
C ILE A 106 9.29 25.01 2.13
N VAL A 107 8.49 24.53 3.08
CA VAL A 107 8.49 23.12 3.48
C VAL A 107 7.83 22.20 2.46
N LEU A 108 6.71 22.60 1.87
CA LEU A 108 6.03 21.81 0.83
C LEU A 108 6.85 21.73 -0.47
N PRO A 109 7.42 22.84 -1.00
CA PRO A 109 8.37 22.76 -2.12
C PRO A 109 9.59 21.89 -1.79
N PHE A 110 10.14 21.99 -0.58
CA PHE A 110 11.21 21.11 -0.13
C PHE A 110 10.82 19.64 -0.28
N TRP A 111 9.69 19.22 0.28
CA TRP A 111 9.24 17.83 0.15
C TRP A 111 8.94 17.41 -1.29
N PHE A 112 8.38 18.32 -2.08
CA PHE A 112 8.10 18.06 -3.49
C PHE A 112 9.37 17.69 -4.26
N PHE A 113 10.49 18.39 -4.04
CA PHE A 113 11.75 18.13 -4.74
C PHE A 113 12.66 17.11 -4.04
N PHE A 114 12.57 16.99 -2.71
CA PHE A 114 13.47 16.17 -1.90
C PHE A 114 13.55 14.72 -2.39
N SER A 115 12.41 14.09 -2.70
CA SER A 115 12.41 12.71 -3.19
C SER A 115 13.11 12.54 -4.53
N PHE A 116 12.90 13.46 -5.48
CA PHE A 116 13.56 13.41 -6.79
C PHE A 116 15.07 13.59 -6.64
N LEU A 117 15.49 14.59 -5.85
CA LEU A 117 16.90 14.85 -5.62
C LEU A 117 17.56 13.67 -4.89
N SER A 118 16.90 13.10 -3.88
CA SER A 118 17.44 11.96 -3.12
C SER A 118 17.62 10.73 -4.01
N VAL A 119 16.62 10.41 -4.84
CA VAL A 119 16.70 9.28 -5.79
C VAL A 119 17.80 9.51 -6.83
N ALA A 120 17.96 10.73 -7.32
CA ALA A 120 19.01 11.06 -8.30
C ALA A 120 20.41 11.06 -7.69
N MET A 121 20.59 11.61 -6.49
CA MET A 121 21.89 11.70 -5.82
C MET A 121 22.40 10.34 -5.34
N ILE A 122 21.49 9.45 -4.90
CA ILE A 122 21.84 8.11 -4.38
C ILE A 122 21.82 7.05 -5.51
N ASP A 123 21.40 7.41 -6.72
CA ASP A 123 21.17 6.50 -7.86
C ASP A 123 20.31 5.28 -7.49
N ILE A 124 19.18 5.51 -6.82
CA ILE A 124 18.29 4.42 -6.41
C ILE A 124 17.59 3.87 -7.64
N ARG A 125 17.95 2.65 -8.07
CA ARG A 125 17.34 1.99 -9.24
C ARG A 125 16.10 1.16 -8.89
N ASN A 126 16.02 0.66 -7.65
CA ASN A 126 14.93 -0.20 -7.22
C ASN A 126 13.60 0.59 -7.13
N PHE A 127 12.63 0.19 -7.95
CA PHE A 127 11.33 0.85 -8.05
C PHE A 127 10.54 0.80 -6.73
N LEU A 128 10.60 -0.31 -5.98
CA LEU A 128 9.91 -0.39 -4.70
C LEU A 128 10.53 0.55 -3.66
N PHE A 129 11.86 0.71 -3.67
CA PHE A 129 12.55 1.62 -2.75
C PHE A 129 12.16 3.07 -3.03
N LYS A 130 12.18 3.48 -4.31
CA LYS A 130 11.67 4.78 -4.76
C LYS A 130 10.25 5.00 -4.24
N PHE A 131 9.34 4.06 -4.50
CA PHE A 131 7.95 4.14 -4.06
C PHE A 131 7.79 4.34 -2.55
N ILE A 132 8.50 3.55 -1.74
CA ILE A 132 8.43 3.64 -0.28
C ILE A 132 8.97 5.00 0.21
N MET A 133 10.09 5.49 -0.32
CA MET A 133 10.62 6.83 0.00
C MET A 133 9.64 7.94 -0.40
N GLY A 134 9.00 7.79 -1.56
CA GLY A 134 7.93 8.68 -2.00
C GLY A 134 6.75 8.68 -1.03
N CYS A 135 6.31 7.51 -0.55
CA CYS A 135 5.24 7.42 0.44
C CYS A 135 5.58 8.15 1.75
N VAL A 136 6.82 8.04 2.24
CA VAL A 136 7.27 8.79 3.44
C VAL A 136 7.16 10.29 3.22
N THR A 137 7.59 10.75 2.04
CA THR A 137 7.50 12.16 1.65
C THR A 137 6.06 12.65 1.56
N VAL A 138 5.15 11.86 0.97
CA VAL A 138 3.72 12.19 0.90
C VAL A 138 3.10 12.31 2.29
N VAL A 139 3.46 11.43 3.22
CA VAL A 139 3.00 11.53 4.62
C VAL A 139 3.49 12.84 5.26
N CYS A 140 4.76 13.19 5.11
CA CYS A 140 5.32 14.44 5.64
C CYS A 140 4.69 15.69 4.98
N PHE A 141 4.40 15.61 3.68
CA PHE A 141 3.71 16.65 2.93
C PHE A 141 2.34 16.94 3.54
N PHE A 142 1.51 15.92 3.75
CA PHE A 142 0.18 16.11 4.35
C PHE A 142 0.23 16.50 5.82
N ARG A 143 1.20 16.02 6.59
CA ARG A 143 1.42 16.47 7.98
C ARG A 143 1.85 17.93 8.06
N THR A 144 2.54 18.43 7.04
CA THR A 144 2.85 19.87 6.91
C THR A 144 1.57 20.67 6.69
N ILE A 145 0.68 20.21 5.81
CA ILE A 145 -0.62 20.87 5.59
C ILE A 145 -1.47 20.83 6.86
N GLU A 146 -1.55 19.66 7.51
CA GLU A 146 -2.20 19.51 8.82
C GLU A 146 -1.66 20.52 9.85
N CYS A 147 -0.35 20.71 9.90
CA CYS A 147 0.32 21.67 10.77
C CYS A 147 -0.09 23.11 10.50
N VAL A 148 0.10 23.57 9.26
CA VAL A 148 -0.14 24.99 8.94
C VAL A 148 -1.61 25.39 9.03
N HIS A 149 -2.55 24.45 8.85
CA HIS A 149 -3.98 24.71 9.02
C HIS A 149 -4.48 24.50 10.46
N GLY A 150 -3.62 24.07 11.39
CA GLY A 150 -3.96 23.91 12.80
C GLY A 150 -4.78 22.67 13.12
N PHE A 151 -4.62 21.61 12.34
CA PHE A 151 -5.27 20.31 12.58
C PHE A 151 -4.35 19.29 13.26
N THR A 152 -3.10 19.67 13.59
CA THR A 152 -2.16 18.85 14.37
C THR A 152 -2.82 18.37 15.66
N PRO A 153 -2.67 17.09 16.05
CA PRO A 153 -3.20 16.58 17.31
C PRO A 153 -2.55 17.26 18.52
N GLU A 154 -3.34 17.61 19.54
CA GLU A 154 -2.84 18.30 20.74
C GLU A 154 -1.75 17.53 21.48
N TYR A 155 -1.82 16.19 21.52
CA TYR A 155 -0.79 15.36 22.14
C TYR A 155 0.59 15.46 21.47
N ALA A 156 0.65 15.91 20.22
CA ALA A 156 1.91 16.03 19.48
C ALA A 156 2.55 17.41 19.68
N LYS A 157 1.84 18.38 20.27
CA LYS A 157 2.31 19.76 20.43
C LYS A 157 3.08 20.01 21.73
N GLY A 158 3.09 19.04 22.65
CA GLY A 158 3.65 19.19 24.00
C GLY A 158 5.15 19.53 24.02
N SER A 159 5.93 18.85 23.17
CA SER A 159 7.38 19.02 23.10
C SER A 159 7.92 18.89 21.67
N ALA A 160 9.13 19.40 21.43
CA ALA A 160 9.80 19.26 20.14
C ALA A 160 10.00 17.79 19.76
N SER A 161 10.41 16.95 20.72
CA SER A 161 10.63 15.51 20.50
C SER A 161 9.34 14.77 20.13
N GLU A 162 8.23 15.06 20.81
CA GLU A 162 6.92 14.45 20.50
C GLU A 162 6.43 14.87 19.12
N TYR A 163 6.62 16.15 18.76
CA TYR A 163 6.24 16.64 17.45
C TYR A 163 7.10 16.04 16.34
N CYS A 164 8.43 16.02 16.50
CA CYS A 164 9.34 15.38 15.55
C CYS A 164 9.02 13.90 15.38
N PHE A 165 8.74 13.19 16.47
CA PHE A 165 8.34 11.78 16.43
C PHE A 165 7.01 11.60 15.69
N TYR A 166 6.00 12.41 16.00
CA TYR A 166 4.72 12.40 15.29
C TYR A 166 4.89 12.70 13.80
N TYR A 167 5.71 13.70 13.46
CA TYR A 167 5.89 14.18 12.10
C TYR A 167 6.66 13.19 11.22
N ALA A 168 7.75 12.62 11.75
CA ALA A 168 8.65 11.73 11.02
C ALA A 168 8.17 10.27 10.95
N THR A 169 7.41 9.80 11.94
CA THR A 169 7.14 8.37 12.06
C THR A 169 5.95 7.94 11.22
N ILE A 170 6.15 6.90 10.39
CA ILE A 170 5.13 6.42 9.46
C ILE A 170 4.01 5.67 10.19
N PRO A 171 4.26 4.64 11.01
CA PRO A 171 3.20 4.07 11.84
C PRO A 171 2.60 5.13 12.77
N ILE A 172 1.27 5.18 12.83
CA ILE A 172 0.56 6.05 13.77
C ILE A 172 0.56 5.34 15.12
N LEU A 173 1.09 6.01 16.15
CA LEU A 173 1.07 5.52 17.53
C LEU A 173 -0.39 5.33 18.00
N ALA A 174 -0.73 4.13 18.45
CA ALA A 174 -2.04 3.84 19.00
C ALA A 174 -2.20 4.48 20.38
N ARG A 175 -3.35 5.14 20.57
CA ARG A 175 -3.68 5.86 21.80
C ARG A 175 -5.04 5.44 22.32
N VAL A 176 -5.24 5.58 23.63
CA VAL A 176 -6.53 5.27 24.30
C VAL A 176 -7.62 6.19 23.74
N LYS A 177 -8.61 5.61 23.04
CA LYS A 177 -9.76 6.33 22.48
C LYS A 177 -10.86 6.45 23.55
N LYS A 178 -11.60 7.56 23.56
CA LYS A 178 -12.81 7.70 24.36
C LYS A 178 -13.78 6.59 23.95
N GLN A 179 -14.21 5.73 24.88
CA GLN A 179 -15.28 4.78 24.58
C GLN A 179 -16.54 5.58 24.23
N GLU A 180 -17.03 5.44 23.00
CA GLU A 180 -18.39 5.83 22.68
C GLU A 180 -19.29 4.86 23.45
N THR A 181 -19.96 5.35 24.51
CA THR A 181 -21.08 4.65 25.15
C THR A 181 -22.13 4.39 24.08
N LYS A 182 -22.09 3.21 23.46
CA LYS A 182 -23.29 2.63 22.87
C LYS A 182 -24.24 2.38 24.02
N ILE A 183 -25.20 3.28 24.22
CA ILE A 183 -26.36 3.00 25.06
C ILE A 183 -26.96 1.69 24.52
N PRO A 184 -27.04 0.60 25.29
CA PRO A 184 -27.79 -0.56 24.89
C PRO A 184 -29.26 -0.12 24.82
N GLN A 185 -29.79 0.09 23.62
CA GLN A 185 -31.23 0.07 23.42
C GLN A 185 -31.68 -1.37 23.59
N ASN A 186 -32.11 -1.67 24.82
CA ASN A 186 -33.03 -2.73 25.25
C ASN A 186 -32.58 -3.28 26.60
N ILE A 187 -32.93 -2.56 27.67
CA ILE A 187 -33.24 -3.21 28.94
C ILE A 187 -34.76 -3.21 28.99
N THR A 188 -35.38 -4.30 28.57
CA THR A 188 -36.71 -4.66 29.03
C THR A 188 -36.53 -5.15 30.47
N GLU A 189 -37.26 -4.54 31.40
CA GLU A 189 -37.32 -5.00 32.79
C GLU A 189 -37.79 -6.46 32.83
N GLY A 190 -37.02 -7.31 33.51
CA GLY A 190 -37.43 -8.67 33.85
C GLY A 190 -36.49 -9.75 33.33
N ASP A 191 -35.30 -9.88 33.93
CA ASP A 191 -34.94 -11.17 34.52
C ASP A 191 -33.76 -11.01 35.49
N LYS A 192 -34.02 -11.26 36.77
CA LYS A 192 -32.98 -11.43 37.80
C LYS A 192 -32.66 -12.91 37.83
N GLY A 193 -31.55 -13.33 37.22
CA GLY A 193 -31.13 -14.72 37.29
C GLY A 193 -29.73 -14.95 36.73
N ASP A 194 -28.83 -15.31 37.64
CA ASP A 194 -27.60 -16.07 37.43
C ASP A 194 -26.39 -15.38 36.75
N ALA A 195 -25.50 -14.87 37.60
CA ALA A 195 -24.17 -14.43 37.24
C ALA A 195 -23.18 -15.59 37.40
N THR A 196 -22.94 -16.35 36.32
CA THR A 196 -21.80 -17.26 36.22
C THR A 196 -20.79 -16.76 35.20
N LYS A 197 -19.67 -16.27 35.74
CA LYS A 197 -18.30 -16.20 35.23
C LYS A 197 -18.12 -16.47 33.73
N SER A 198 -17.80 -15.42 32.96
CA SER A 198 -16.84 -15.54 31.87
C SER A 198 -15.62 -14.67 32.16
N ASP A 199 -14.49 -15.35 32.25
CA ASP A 199 -13.15 -14.76 32.28
C ASP A 199 -12.93 -13.95 31.00
N ASN A 200 -12.72 -12.65 31.16
CA ASN A 200 -11.83 -11.90 30.28
C ASN A 200 -11.33 -10.64 30.99
N GLY A 201 -10.27 -10.85 31.76
CA GLY A 201 -9.20 -9.87 31.98
C GLY A 201 -9.63 -8.49 32.44
N ASN A 202 -9.82 -8.36 33.76
CA ASN A 202 -9.68 -7.10 34.48
C ASN A 202 -8.36 -6.40 34.09
N ILE A 203 -8.42 -5.43 33.18
CA ILE A 203 -7.43 -4.37 33.11
C ILE A 203 -7.93 -3.28 34.06
N THR A 204 -7.33 -3.24 35.25
CA THR A 204 -7.50 -2.15 36.22
C THR A 204 -7.20 -0.78 35.59
N ASN A 205 -8.09 0.17 35.91
CA ASN A 205 -8.09 1.61 35.62
C ASN A 205 -6.75 2.33 35.88
N THR A 206 -6.45 3.34 35.03
CA THR A 206 -5.70 4.61 35.32
C THR A 206 -5.17 5.33 34.07
N ARG A 207 -5.40 4.84 32.84
CA ARG A 207 -4.92 5.56 31.64
C ARG A 207 -5.88 6.65 31.21
N ASN A 208 -5.35 7.86 31.03
CA ASN A 208 -6.10 8.99 30.52
C ASN A 208 -6.36 8.80 29.02
N ILE A 209 -7.48 9.37 28.55
CA ILE A 209 -7.80 9.39 27.12
C ILE A 209 -6.66 10.12 26.40
N GLY A 210 -6.11 9.50 25.35
CA GLY A 210 -4.98 10.04 24.60
C GLY A 210 -3.61 9.48 24.99
N ASP A 211 -3.49 8.71 26.08
CA ASP A 211 -2.22 8.10 26.45
C ASP A 211 -1.76 7.06 25.42
N PRO A 212 -0.44 6.96 25.14
CA PRO A 212 0.13 5.90 24.32
C PRO A 212 -0.19 4.52 24.89
N ILE A 213 -0.50 3.57 24.01
CA ILE A 213 -0.75 2.18 24.41
C ILE A 213 0.59 1.43 24.40
N PRO A 214 1.14 0.98 25.55
CA PRO A 214 2.34 0.15 25.55
C PRO A 214 2.06 -1.20 24.87
N CYS A 215 3.03 -1.68 24.11
CA CYS A 215 2.98 -2.99 23.47
C CYS A 215 3.53 -4.05 24.41
N SER A 216 2.76 -5.11 24.66
CA SER A 216 3.26 -6.27 25.40
C SER A 216 4.09 -7.17 24.48
N SER A 217 5.03 -7.94 25.05
CA SER A 217 5.84 -8.90 24.29
C SER A 217 4.99 -9.89 23.49
N ALA A 218 3.85 -10.32 24.03
CA ALA A 218 2.88 -11.18 23.34
C ALA A 218 2.29 -10.51 22.09
N LYS A 219 2.01 -9.21 22.13
CA LYS A 219 1.51 -8.46 20.97
C LYS A 219 2.61 -8.23 19.94
N ALA A 220 3.83 -7.88 20.37
CA ALA A 220 4.98 -7.77 19.47
C ALA A 220 5.24 -9.10 18.73
N MET A 221 5.16 -10.24 19.45
CA MET A 221 5.23 -11.58 18.84
C MET A 221 4.09 -11.83 17.84
N LYS A 222 2.87 -11.37 18.14
CA LYS A 222 1.75 -11.45 17.19
C LYS A 222 2.03 -10.64 15.92
N HIS A 223 2.64 -9.46 16.04
CA HIS A 223 3.04 -8.67 14.87
C HIS A 223 4.12 -9.37 14.05
N PHE A 224 5.10 -9.99 14.70
CA PHE A 224 6.14 -10.81 14.06
C PHE A 224 5.54 -12.00 13.29
N VAL A 225 4.72 -12.83 13.95
CA VAL A 225 4.07 -13.99 13.32
C VAL A 225 3.20 -13.56 12.15
N LYS A 226 2.41 -12.49 12.32
CA LYS A 226 1.58 -11.94 11.23
C LYS A 226 2.43 -11.47 10.06
N PHE A 227 3.56 -10.80 10.31
CA PHE A 227 4.49 -10.39 9.26
C PHE A 227 5.05 -11.61 8.52
N GLN A 228 5.51 -12.65 9.22
CA GLN A 228 6.04 -13.86 8.59
C GLN A 228 5.01 -14.58 7.72
N LEU A 229 3.78 -14.72 8.20
CA LEU A 229 2.69 -15.31 7.41
C LEU A 229 2.37 -14.50 6.16
N LEU A 230 2.32 -13.17 6.28
CA LEU A 230 2.11 -12.27 5.14
C LEU A 230 3.27 -12.32 4.16
N LEU A 231 4.50 -12.41 4.64
CA LEU A 231 5.71 -12.53 3.83
C LEU A 231 5.68 -13.80 2.97
N LEU A 232 5.34 -14.94 3.58
CA LEU A 232 5.18 -16.21 2.86
C LEU A 232 4.01 -16.17 1.87
N ALA A 233 2.86 -15.61 2.28
CA ALA A 233 1.70 -15.48 1.40
C ALA A 233 2.00 -14.60 0.19
N THR A 234 2.70 -13.47 0.40
CA THR A 234 3.10 -12.54 -0.67
C THR A 234 4.10 -13.19 -1.62
N GLY A 235 5.09 -13.90 -1.05
CA GLY A 235 6.07 -14.64 -1.82
C GLY A 235 5.45 -15.73 -2.68
N LEU A 236 4.49 -16.49 -2.13
CA LEU A 236 3.72 -17.48 -2.88
C LEU A 236 2.88 -16.84 -3.99
N SER A 237 2.19 -15.72 -3.71
CA SER A 237 1.43 -15.00 -4.73
C SER A 237 2.34 -14.46 -5.84
N GLN A 238 3.50 -13.90 -5.50
CA GLN A 238 4.50 -13.47 -6.47
C GLN A 238 4.98 -14.65 -7.32
N SER A 239 5.25 -15.82 -6.72
CA SER A 239 5.64 -17.04 -7.42
C SER A 239 4.59 -17.57 -8.40
N ILE A 240 3.31 -17.47 -8.04
CA ILE A 240 2.20 -17.90 -8.91
C ILE A 240 2.02 -16.92 -10.07
N LEU A 241 2.13 -15.62 -9.81
CA LEU A 241 1.81 -14.59 -10.79
C LEU A 241 2.98 -14.19 -11.69
N SER A 242 4.23 -14.28 -11.22
CA SER A 242 5.42 -13.86 -11.97
C SER A 242 5.66 -14.59 -13.30
N PRO A 243 5.27 -15.87 -13.48
CA PRO A 243 5.39 -16.53 -14.79
C PRO A 243 4.42 -15.97 -15.83
N HIS A 244 3.32 -15.34 -15.39
CA HIS A 244 2.37 -14.70 -16.28
C HIS A 244 2.85 -13.32 -16.68
N ARG A 245 2.80 -13.02 -17.98
CA ARG A 245 3.12 -11.69 -18.49
C ARG A 245 2.19 -10.67 -17.82
N HIS A 246 2.79 -9.58 -17.32
CA HIS A 246 2.10 -8.52 -16.57
C HIS A 246 1.18 -9.01 -15.43
N PHE A 247 1.50 -10.17 -14.81
CA PHE A 247 0.71 -10.75 -13.72
C PHE A 247 -0.76 -11.04 -14.12
N ALA A 248 -1.03 -11.26 -15.41
CA ALA A 248 -2.36 -11.54 -15.96
C ALA A 248 -2.57 -13.05 -16.15
N ILE A 249 -3.45 -13.66 -15.35
CA ILE A 249 -3.74 -15.11 -15.43
C ILE A 249 -4.66 -15.42 -16.60
N PHE A 250 -5.67 -14.57 -16.82
CA PHE A 250 -6.66 -14.77 -17.86
C PHE A 250 -6.22 -14.03 -19.13
N GLY A 251 -5.75 -14.75 -20.15
CA GLY A 251 -5.33 -14.13 -21.41
C GLY A 251 -6.48 -13.35 -22.06
N THR A 252 -6.23 -12.11 -22.47
CA THR A 252 -7.13 -11.35 -23.35
C THR A 252 -6.82 -11.79 -24.78
N GLY A 253 -7.76 -12.47 -25.44
CA GLY A 253 -7.53 -13.01 -26.78
C GLY A 253 -7.02 -11.96 -27.78
N ASN A 254 -5.98 -12.33 -28.53
CA ASN A 254 -5.44 -11.69 -29.75
C ASN A 254 -4.81 -10.29 -29.70
N SER A 255 -4.74 -9.59 -28.57
CA SER A 255 -3.92 -8.37 -28.46
C SER A 255 -2.59 -8.66 -27.78
N ASN A 256 -1.47 -8.28 -28.40
CA ASN A 256 -0.12 -8.33 -27.81
C ASN A 256 0.01 -7.48 -26.51
N GLU A 257 -1.03 -6.70 -26.18
CA GLU A 257 -1.17 -5.98 -24.92
C GLU A 257 -2.29 -6.62 -24.10
N GLU A 258 -1.92 -7.30 -23.02
CA GLU A 258 -2.83 -7.98 -22.09
C GLU A 258 -3.52 -7.03 -21.09
N ILE A 259 -3.11 -5.75 -21.07
CA ILE A 259 -3.63 -4.73 -20.18
C ILE A 259 -3.95 -3.47 -20.99
N VAL A 260 -5.21 -3.06 -20.94
CA VAL A 260 -5.76 -1.90 -21.65
C VAL A 260 -5.31 -0.62 -20.94
N SER A 261 -4.62 0.28 -21.64
CA SER A 261 -4.31 1.63 -21.16
C SER A 261 -5.52 2.57 -21.32
N LEU A 262 -5.56 3.66 -20.56
CA LEU A 262 -6.57 4.73 -20.72
C LEU A 262 -6.67 5.25 -22.17
N TYR A 263 -5.58 5.15 -22.93
CA TYR A 263 -5.51 5.60 -24.33
C TYR A 263 -5.66 4.47 -25.34
N ALA A 264 -5.87 3.24 -24.88
CA ALA A 264 -6.04 2.09 -25.77
C ALA A 264 -7.38 2.18 -26.52
N LYS A 265 -7.38 1.71 -27.77
CA LYS A 265 -8.59 1.68 -28.62
C LYS A 265 -9.45 0.43 -28.39
N GLU A 266 -8.97 -0.50 -27.57
CA GLU A 266 -9.60 -1.78 -27.27
C GLU A 266 -10.84 -1.62 -26.36
N PRO A 267 -11.77 -2.59 -26.36
CA PRO A 267 -12.97 -2.51 -25.55
C PRO A 267 -12.62 -2.52 -24.07
N TYR A 268 -12.87 -1.38 -23.42
CA TYR A 268 -13.00 -1.30 -21.98
C TYR A 268 -14.10 -2.30 -21.54
N PHE A 269 -13.87 -3.05 -20.45
CA PHE A 269 -14.87 -3.93 -19.81
C PHE A 269 -15.04 -5.37 -20.35
N THR A 270 -13.95 -6.09 -20.61
CA THR A 270 -13.99 -7.56 -20.70
C THR A 270 -13.97 -8.23 -19.31
N TRP A 271 -14.56 -9.41 -19.17
CA TRP A 271 -14.53 -10.13 -17.89
C TRP A 271 -13.10 -10.56 -17.51
N GLN A 272 -12.26 -10.87 -18.50
CA GLN A 272 -10.86 -11.23 -18.31
C GLN A 272 -10.08 -10.04 -17.71
N LEU A 273 -10.25 -8.83 -18.27
CA LEU A 273 -9.63 -7.62 -17.75
C LEU A 273 -10.07 -7.35 -16.31
N TYR A 274 -11.36 -7.52 -16.02
CA TYR A 274 -11.89 -7.36 -14.68
C TYR A 274 -11.31 -8.38 -13.68
N ALA A 275 -11.24 -9.65 -14.07
CA ALA A 275 -10.68 -10.72 -13.24
C ALA A 275 -9.17 -10.52 -12.99
N ASN A 276 -8.40 -10.16 -14.02
CA ASN A 276 -6.99 -9.82 -13.90
C ASN A 276 -6.78 -8.59 -13.00
N SER A 277 -7.57 -7.53 -13.19
CA SER A 277 -7.51 -6.33 -12.36
C SER A 277 -7.80 -6.65 -10.89
N ALA A 278 -8.74 -7.56 -10.61
CA ALA A 278 -9.03 -8.00 -9.26
C ALA A 278 -7.86 -8.76 -8.62
N ILE A 279 -7.22 -9.67 -9.35
CA ILE A 279 -6.05 -10.42 -8.89
C ILE A 279 -4.87 -9.47 -8.65
N GLN A 280 -4.60 -8.54 -9.57
CA GLN A 280 -3.54 -7.55 -9.45
C GLN A 280 -3.79 -6.59 -8.29
N ALA A 281 -5.03 -6.14 -8.08
CA ALA A 281 -5.40 -5.31 -6.92
C ALA A 281 -5.19 -6.05 -5.60
N LEU A 282 -5.61 -7.32 -5.53
CA LEU A 282 -5.38 -8.18 -4.37
C LEU A 282 -3.87 -8.36 -4.11
N PHE A 283 -3.10 -8.58 -5.17
CA PHE A 283 -1.66 -8.75 -5.05
C PHE A 283 -0.96 -7.48 -4.57
N LEU A 284 -1.31 -6.31 -5.13
CA LEU A 284 -0.83 -5.02 -4.65
C LEU A 284 -1.18 -4.77 -3.18
N GLN A 285 -2.42 -5.08 -2.78
CA GLN A 285 -2.84 -4.98 -1.38
C GLN A 285 -1.98 -5.87 -0.47
N LEU A 286 -1.73 -7.12 -0.89
CA LEU A 286 -0.95 -8.08 -0.13
C LEU A 286 0.50 -7.59 0.06
N VAL A 287 1.14 -7.15 -1.03
CA VAL A 287 2.46 -6.52 -1.00
C VAL A 287 2.47 -5.33 -0.02
N LEU A 288 1.57 -4.37 -0.19
CA LEU A 288 1.49 -3.18 0.65
C LEU A 288 1.31 -3.55 2.14
N THR A 289 0.43 -4.52 2.43
CA THR A 289 0.15 -5.00 3.79
C THR A 289 1.39 -5.64 4.42
N THR A 290 2.17 -6.43 3.66
CA THR A 290 3.39 -7.08 4.13
C THR A 290 4.45 -6.07 4.53
N TYR A 291 4.76 -5.10 3.67
CA TYR A 291 5.78 -4.07 3.95
C TYR A 291 5.37 -3.16 5.12
N LEU A 292 4.10 -2.76 5.19
CA LEU A 292 3.60 -1.96 6.32
C LEU A 292 3.56 -2.75 7.62
N GLN A 293 3.24 -4.05 7.58
CA GLN A 293 3.27 -4.90 8.77
C GLN A 293 4.71 -5.09 9.27
N ALA A 294 5.70 -5.17 8.37
CA ALA A 294 7.13 -5.16 8.73
C ALA A 294 7.49 -3.88 9.48
N LEU A 295 7.05 -2.73 8.96
CA LEU A 295 7.30 -1.42 9.57
C LEU A 295 6.61 -1.26 10.93
N ILE A 296 5.37 -1.75 11.07
CA ILE A 296 4.66 -1.80 12.35
C ILE A 296 5.41 -2.67 13.34
N PHE A 297 5.83 -3.88 12.94
CA PHE A 297 6.58 -4.78 13.82
C PHE A 297 7.84 -4.10 14.33
N LEU A 298 8.64 -3.51 13.43
CA LEU A 298 9.86 -2.80 13.81
C LEU A 298 9.57 -1.61 14.73
N PHE A 299 8.55 -0.82 14.42
CA PHE A 299 8.11 0.28 15.28
C PHE A 299 7.73 -0.20 16.68
N THR A 300 6.95 -1.27 16.79
CA THR A 300 6.54 -1.81 18.10
C THR A 300 7.73 -2.35 18.90
N LEU A 301 8.71 -2.94 18.22
CA LEU A 301 9.93 -3.47 18.83
C LEU A 301 10.84 -2.34 19.35
N LEU A 302 11.03 -1.29 18.55
CA LEU A 302 11.95 -0.19 18.87
C LEU A 302 11.36 0.80 19.88
N THR A 303 10.07 1.07 19.79
CA THR A 303 9.41 2.10 20.62
C THR A 303 8.76 1.52 21.87
N GLY A 304 8.49 0.21 21.89
CA GLY A 304 7.73 -0.43 22.96
C GLY A 304 6.24 -0.04 22.98
N TYR A 305 5.75 0.67 21.96
CA TYR A 305 4.35 1.10 21.87
C TYR A 305 3.60 0.43 20.72
N GLU A 306 2.29 0.33 20.87
CA GLU A 306 1.41 -0.23 19.85
C GLU A 306 1.19 0.78 18.71
N ALA A 307 1.18 0.31 17.46
CA ALA A 307 0.77 1.11 16.31
C ALA A 307 -0.70 0.86 15.94
N GLU A 308 -1.36 1.86 15.37
CA GLU A 308 -2.66 1.68 14.73
C GLU A 308 -2.55 0.73 13.53
N PRO A 309 -3.55 -0.13 13.30
CA PRO A 309 -3.55 -1.01 12.13
C PRO A 309 -3.59 -0.19 10.84
N VAL A 310 -2.80 -0.56 9.84
CA VAL A 310 -2.83 0.14 8.54
C VAL A 310 -3.92 -0.43 7.62
N MET A 311 -4.25 -1.71 7.76
CA MET A 311 -5.32 -2.39 7.02
C MET A 311 -6.25 -3.11 8.01
N ASP A 312 -7.56 -2.97 7.84
CA ASP A 312 -8.59 -3.67 8.63
C ASP A 312 -9.53 -4.50 7.74
N ASN A 313 -9.02 -5.64 7.26
CA ASN A 313 -9.73 -6.64 6.46
C ASN A 313 -10.67 -6.05 5.38
N PRO A 314 -10.17 -5.15 4.50
CA PRO A 314 -11.01 -4.38 3.59
C PRO A 314 -11.82 -5.25 2.61
N LEU A 315 -11.27 -6.40 2.21
CA LEU A 315 -11.87 -7.31 1.22
C LEU A 315 -12.91 -8.28 1.77
N MET A 316 -13.02 -8.42 3.10
CA MET A 316 -13.89 -9.44 3.72
C MET A 316 -15.03 -8.86 4.55
N THR A 317 -14.93 -7.58 4.93
CA THR A 317 -15.80 -7.01 5.98
C THR A 317 -16.44 -5.68 5.62
N CYS A 318 -16.05 -5.04 4.51
CA CYS A 318 -16.59 -3.74 4.12
C CYS A 318 -18.06 -3.86 3.69
N GLN A 319 -18.90 -2.90 4.09
CA GLN A 319 -20.32 -2.87 3.74
C GLN A 319 -20.68 -1.69 2.83
N SER A 320 -19.79 -0.71 2.69
CA SER A 320 -19.96 0.40 1.76
C SER A 320 -18.61 0.94 1.23
N PRO A 321 -18.60 1.66 0.09
CA PRO A 321 -17.40 2.30 -0.43
C PRO A 321 -16.75 3.27 0.56
N SER A 322 -17.55 4.04 1.30
CA SER A 322 -17.05 4.96 2.32
C SER A 322 -16.43 4.23 3.52
N GLU A 323 -16.94 3.05 3.90
CA GLU A 323 -16.31 2.20 4.91
C GLU A 323 -15.00 1.59 4.41
N PHE A 324 -14.97 1.13 3.15
CA PHE A 324 -13.77 0.57 2.53
C PHE A 324 -12.62 1.59 2.57
N TRP A 325 -12.79 2.77 1.99
CA TRP A 325 -11.74 3.81 1.91
C TRP A 325 -11.55 4.59 3.20
N GLY A 326 -12.57 4.68 4.05
CA GLY A 326 -12.56 5.52 5.24
C GLY A 326 -12.14 4.80 6.52
N LYS A 327 -12.27 3.47 6.59
CA LYS A 327 -12.11 2.72 7.85
C LYS A 327 -11.31 1.43 7.71
N ARG A 328 -11.01 0.97 6.49
CA ARG A 328 -10.44 -0.38 6.30
C ARG A 328 -9.21 -0.42 5.41
N TRP A 329 -9.18 0.40 4.36
CA TRP A 329 -8.05 0.50 3.44
C TRP A 329 -7.11 1.63 3.87
N ASN A 330 -5.83 1.30 4.04
CA ASN A 330 -4.73 2.23 4.29
C ASN A 330 -5.08 3.36 5.27
N LEU A 331 -5.36 2.99 6.52
CA LEU A 331 -5.78 3.90 7.59
C LEU A 331 -4.75 5.00 7.91
N LEU A 332 -3.48 4.74 7.62
CA LEU A 332 -2.42 5.74 7.65
C LEU A 332 -2.71 6.87 6.64
N VAL A 333 -2.86 6.53 5.36
CA VAL A 333 -3.13 7.51 4.30
C VAL A 333 -4.49 8.18 4.51
N HIS A 334 -5.50 7.43 4.99
CA HIS A 334 -6.78 8.00 5.38
C HIS A 334 -6.62 9.13 6.41
N THR A 335 -5.82 8.90 7.47
CA THR A 335 -5.65 9.86 8.57
C THR A 335 -4.97 11.14 8.08
N VAL A 336 -3.90 11.02 7.31
CA VAL A 336 -3.17 12.20 6.81
C VAL A 336 -3.98 12.96 5.76
N LEU A 337 -4.72 12.29 4.88
CA LEU A 337 -5.64 12.96 3.93
C LEU A 337 -6.82 13.61 4.65
N LYS A 338 -7.35 12.97 5.70
CA LYS A 338 -8.44 13.52 6.49
C LYS A 338 -8.04 14.83 7.17
N ASN A 339 -6.84 14.87 7.76
CA ASN A 339 -6.36 16.06 8.47
C ASN A 339 -5.71 17.09 7.53
N GLY A 340 -5.05 16.66 6.46
CA GLY A 340 -4.35 17.52 5.51
C GLY A 340 -5.21 18.04 4.36
N VAL A 341 -6.31 17.37 3.99
CA VAL A 341 -7.18 17.82 2.88
C VAL A 341 -8.63 17.94 3.31
N TYR A 342 -9.23 16.85 3.79
CA TYR A 342 -10.68 16.82 4.04
C TYR A 342 -11.10 17.88 5.05
N LYS A 343 -10.47 17.95 6.23
CA LYS A 343 -10.81 18.94 7.27
C LYS A 343 -10.56 20.39 6.82
N PRO A 344 -9.41 20.75 6.24
CA PRO A 344 -9.20 22.09 5.66
C PRO A 344 -10.26 22.45 4.61
N VAL A 345 -10.54 21.55 3.66
CA VAL A 345 -11.55 21.79 2.61
C VAL A 345 -12.95 21.88 3.21
N ARG A 346 -13.30 21.09 4.24
CA ARG A 346 -14.57 21.21 4.96
C ARG A 346 -14.73 22.55 5.69
N LYS A 347 -13.62 23.11 6.18
CA LYS A 347 -13.58 24.42 6.85
C LYS A 347 -13.74 25.56 5.84
N ALA A 348 -13.14 25.42 4.65
CA ALA A 348 -13.25 26.40 3.56
C ALA A 348 -14.56 26.28 2.76
N CYS A 349 -15.04 25.06 2.55
CA CYS A 349 -16.23 24.70 1.78
C CYS A 349 -17.19 23.87 2.64
N THR A 350 -18.37 24.40 2.93
CA THR A 350 -19.41 23.74 3.74
C THR A 350 -20.00 22.49 3.08
N SER A 351 -19.65 22.16 1.83
CA SER A 351 -20.13 20.97 1.10
C SER A 351 -19.35 19.70 1.45
N LYS A 352 -20.06 18.63 1.82
CA LYS A 352 -19.45 17.33 2.19
C LYS A 352 -18.89 16.64 0.95
N THR A 353 -19.66 16.68 -0.14
CA THR A 353 -19.31 16.09 -1.43
C THR A 353 -18.08 16.74 -2.03
N ALA A 354 -18.00 18.08 -1.97
CA ALA A 354 -16.81 18.80 -2.44
C ALA A 354 -15.54 18.36 -1.68
N ALA A 355 -15.61 18.24 -0.35
CA ALA A 355 -14.47 17.77 0.43
C ALA A 355 -14.06 16.32 0.10
N VAL A 356 -15.02 15.43 -0.17
CA VAL A 356 -14.71 14.06 -0.63
C VAL A 356 -14.04 14.08 -2.00
N ILE A 357 -14.61 14.77 -2.98
CA ILE A 357 -14.03 14.88 -4.33
C ILE A 357 -12.61 15.46 -4.27
N MET A 358 -12.40 16.55 -3.53
CA MET A 358 -11.07 17.15 -3.38
C MET A 358 -10.07 16.24 -2.68
N THR A 359 -10.52 15.44 -1.71
CA THR A 359 -9.65 14.47 -1.03
C THR A 359 -9.19 13.37 -1.98
N PHE A 360 -10.10 12.81 -2.78
CA PHE A 360 -9.79 11.78 -3.77
C PHE A 360 -8.99 12.33 -4.96
N LEU A 361 -9.30 13.54 -5.43
CA LEU A 361 -8.52 14.24 -6.45
C LEU A 361 -7.08 14.45 -5.97
N SER A 362 -6.89 14.94 -4.74
CA SER A 362 -5.56 15.10 -4.15
C SER A 362 -4.83 13.76 -4.10
N SER A 363 -5.50 12.70 -3.63
CA SER A 363 -4.94 11.34 -3.62
C SER A 363 -4.48 10.90 -5.01
N GLY A 364 -5.31 11.11 -6.04
CA GLY A 364 -4.97 10.80 -7.44
C GLY A 364 -3.73 11.54 -7.92
N ILE A 365 -3.68 12.86 -7.73
CA ILE A 365 -2.54 13.70 -8.11
C ILE A 365 -1.25 13.24 -7.42
N PHE A 366 -1.31 12.87 -6.14
CA PHE A 366 -0.12 12.37 -5.44
C PHE A 366 0.34 11.01 -5.96
N HIS A 367 -0.57 10.17 -6.42
CA HIS A 367 -0.15 8.94 -7.08
C HIS A 367 0.47 9.21 -8.46
N GLU A 368 -0.02 10.18 -9.24
CA GLU A 368 0.68 10.62 -10.47
C GLU A 368 2.07 11.17 -10.15
N TRP A 369 2.21 11.93 -9.05
CA TRP A 369 3.49 12.41 -8.55
C TRP A 369 4.42 11.26 -8.11
N LEU A 370 3.88 10.23 -7.47
CA LEU A 370 4.64 9.02 -7.14
C LEU A 370 5.11 8.31 -8.41
N LEU A 371 4.29 8.25 -9.47
CA LEU A 371 4.71 7.70 -10.75
C LEU A 371 5.84 8.55 -11.37
N LEU A 372 5.72 9.87 -11.39
CA LEU A 372 6.80 10.76 -11.86
C LEU A 372 8.12 10.46 -11.14
N MET A 373 8.08 10.35 -9.81
CA MET A 373 9.25 10.04 -8.99
C MET A 373 9.78 8.62 -9.26
N LEU A 374 8.90 7.63 -9.43
CA LEU A 374 9.26 6.24 -9.71
C LEU A 374 10.06 6.09 -11.01
N PHE A 375 9.62 6.79 -12.06
CA PHE A 375 10.25 6.76 -13.40
C PHE A 375 11.33 7.85 -13.59
N THR A 376 11.66 8.60 -12.54
CA THR A 376 12.82 9.52 -12.55
C THR A 376 14.10 8.72 -12.80
N ASN A 377 14.92 9.19 -13.75
CA ASN A 377 16.13 8.53 -14.29
C ASN A 377 15.89 7.28 -15.15
N SER A 378 14.63 6.95 -15.51
CA SER A 378 14.34 5.88 -16.48
C SER A 378 14.52 6.30 -17.94
N ASN A 379 14.76 7.60 -18.18
CA ASN A 379 14.98 8.18 -19.50
C ASN A 379 16.48 8.26 -19.79
N GLY A 380 17.02 7.29 -20.54
CA GLY A 380 18.35 7.41 -21.16
C GLY A 380 19.37 6.31 -20.88
N GLY A 381 19.00 5.22 -20.20
CA GLY A 381 19.87 4.05 -20.00
C GLY A 381 19.50 2.88 -20.92
N GLY A 382 19.27 3.15 -22.21
CA GLY A 382 19.37 2.07 -23.19
C GLY A 382 20.86 1.74 -23.30
N ASP A 383 21.25 0.54 -22.87
CA ASP A 383 22.53 -0.02 -23.25
C ASP A 383 22.61 0.03 -24.80
N PRO A 384 23.56 0.75 -25.42
CA PRO A 384 23.65 0.83 -26.88
C PRO A 384 23.88 -0.53 -27.54
N ASP A 385 24.27 -1.55 -26.76
CA ASP A 385 24.73 -2.84 -27.26
C ASP A 385 23.69 -3.98 -27.21
N ASN A 386 22.48 -3.77 -26.68
CA ASN A 386 21.47 -4.83 -26.61
C ASN A 386 20.51 -4.84 -27.81
N ASN A 387 20.95 -5.45 -28.91
CA ASN A 387 20.13 -5.95 -30.01
C ASN A 387 19.29 -7.21 -29.62
N SER A 388 18.66 -7.19 -28.45
CA SER A 388 17.67 -8.21 -28.05
C SER A 388 16.30 -7.55 -27.92
N ASN A 389 15.34 -8.05 -28.70
CA ASN A 389 13.99 -7.52 -28.95
C ASN A 389 13.03 -7.45 -27.73
N GLU A 390 13.49 -7.08 -26.53
CA GLU A 390 12.62 -6.77 -25.40
C GLU A 390 13.01 -5.41 -24.79
N ASN A 391 12.58 -4.33 -25.45
CA ASN A 391 12.57 -2.98 -24.88
C ASN A 391 11.67 -2.96 -23.61
N THR A 392 12.24 -3.25 -22.44
CA THR A 392 11.57 -3.26 -21.13
C THR A 392 11.33 -1.86 -20.55
N ASN A 393 11.47 -0.80 -21.35
CA ASN A 393 11.29 0.57 -20.88
C ASN A 393 9.82 1.01 -21.05
N TYR A 394 8.98 0.61 -20.08
CA TYR A 394 7.59 1.06 -20.00
C TYR A 394 7.54 2.60 -19.90
N GLN A 395 6.82 3.23 -20.83
CA GLN A 395 6.56 4.67 -20.77
C GLN A 395 5.33 4.93 -19.89
N PRO A 396 5.45 5.71 -18.80
CA PRO A 396 4.34 5.98 -17.92
C PRO A 396 3.28 6.85 -18.61
N ASN A 397 2.04 6.35 -18.61
CA ASN A 397 0.86 7.12 -18.99
C ASN A 397 0.32 7.85 -17.76
N TYR A 398 0.25 9.17 -17.82
CA TYR A 398 -0.26 9.99 -16.73
C TYR A 398 -1.77 10.25 -16.87
N GLY A 399 -2.45 10.41 -15.74
CA GLY A 399 -3.87 10.76 -15.65
C GLY A 399 -4.79 9.58 -15.37
N GLY A 400 -4.41 8.35 -15.76
CA GLY A 400 -5.21 7.15 -15.50
C GLY A 400 -5.44 6.89 -14.01
N THR A 401 -4.43 7.13 -13.18
CA THR A 401 -4.57 6.95 -11.74
C THR A 401 -5.54 7.97 -11.15
N THR A 402 -5.47 9.23 -11.60
CA THR A 402 -6.39 10.27 -11.14
C THR A 402 -7.84 9.93 -11.51
N VAL A 403 -8.08 9.40 -12.72
CA VAL A 403 -9.41 8.93 -13.15
C VAL A 403 -9.92 7.81 -12.24
N PHE A 404 -9.08 6.85 -11.87
CA PHE A 404 -9.45 5.80 -10.93
C PHE A 404 -9.90 6.37 -9.57
N PHE A 405 -9.15 7.29 -8.96
CA PHE A 405 -9.56 7.87 -7.68
C PHE A 405 -10.82 8.73 -7.78
N LEU A 406 -11.04 9.43 -8.89
CA LEU A 406 -12.29 10.18 -9.13
C LEU A 406 -13.48 9.24 -9.30
N TRP A 407 -13.31 8.07 -9.93
CA TRP A 407 -14.33 7.03 -9.96
C TRP A 407 -14.72 6.57 -8.55
N GLN A 408 -13.74 6.33 -7.68
CA GLN A 408 -14.01 5.98 -6.27
C GLN A 408 -14.75 7.11 -5.53
N ALA A 409 -14.42 8.37 -5.81
CA ALA A 409 -15.13 9.52 -5.26
C ALA A 409 -16.61 9.56 -5.70
N LEU A 410 -16.87 9.25 -6.98
CA LEU A 410 -18.21 9.17 -7.55
C LEU A 410 -19.03 8.07 -6.90
N LEU A 411 -18.45 6.89 -6.64
CA LEU A 411 -19.12 5.80 -5.92
C LEU A 411 -19.53 6.21 -4.50
N ILE A 412 -18.68 6.94 -3.78
CA ILE A 412 -18.99 7.45 -2.43
C ILE A 412 -20.04 8.58 -2.49
N ALA A 413 -19.95 9.45 -3.49
CA ALA A 413 -20.97 10.49 -3.69
C ALA A 413 -22.34 9.87 -3.97
N PHE A 414 -22.38 8.81 -4.78
CA PHE A 414 -23.58 8.02 -5.05
C PHE A 414 -24.08 7.26 -3.81
N GLU A 415 -23.19 6.73 -2.97
CA GLU A 415 -23.57 6.16 -1.67
C GLU A 415 -24.34 7.19 -0.82
N PHE A 416 -23.88 8.45 -0.78
CA PHE A 416 -24.56 9.49 0.01
C PHE A 416 -25.96 9.84 -0.50
N THR A 417 -26.21 9.76 -1.81
CA THR A 417 -27.55 9.97 -2.36
C THR A 417 -28.46 8.77 -2.08
N LEU A 418 -27.93 7.55 -2.13
CA LEU A 418 -28.68 6.32 -1.89
C LEU A 418 -29.02 6.05 -0.42
N VAL A 419 -28.18 6.47 0.53
CA VAL A 419 -28.41 6.24 1.97
C VAL A 419 -29.74 6.84 2.46
N GLY A 420 -30.23 7.90 1.81
CA GLY A 420 -31.53 8.52 2.12
C GLY A 420 -32.76 7.71 1.65
N SER A 421 -32.59 6.73 0.77
CA SER A 421 -33.69 5.93 0.22
C SER A 421 -34.13 4.83 1.17
N LYS A 422 -35.43 4.80 1.52
CA LYS A 422 -36.04 3.72 2.31
C LYS A 422 -35.90 2.35 1.65
N LEU A 423 -35.93 2.31 0.31
CA LEU A 423 -35.74 1.08 -0.47
C LEU A 423 -34.33 0.53 -0.31
N PHE A 424 -33.32 1.41 -0.41
CA PHE A 424 -31.92 1.02 -0.25
C PHE A 424 -31.64 0.49 1.17
N GLN A 425 -32.22 1.12 2.20
CA GLN A 425 -32.10 0.64 3.57
C GLN A 425 -32.74 -0.74 3.77
N ARG A 426 -33.89 -1.00 3.13
CA ARG A 426 -34.56 -2.31 3.18
C ARG A 426 -33.71 -3.38 2.50
N ILE A 427 -33.22 -3.12 1.29
CA ILE A 427 -32.35 -4.04 0.54
C ILE A 427 -31.06 -4.31 1.33
N SER A 428 -30.41 -3.25 1.84
CA SER A 428 -29.19 -3.39 2.63
C SER A 428 -29.40 -4.25 3.87
N ARG A 429 -30.56 -4.20 4.54
CA ARG A 429 -30.81 -5.08 5.70
C ARG A 429 -30.93 -6.56 5.32
N THR A 430 -31.41 -6.87 4.12
CA THR A 430 -31.65 -8.25 3.67
C THR A 430 -30.40 -8.92 3.10
N VAL A 431 -29.51 -8.16 2.45
CA VAL A 431 -28.34 -8.74 1.77
C VAL A 431 -27.28 -9.20 2.78
N PRO A 432 -26.80 -10.46 2.72
CA PRO A 432 -25.69 -10.97 3.52
C PRO A 432 -24.40 -10.14 3.38
N ARG A 433 -23.60 -10.08 4.45
CA ARG A 433 -22.34 -9.31 4.47
C ARG A 433 -21.37 -9.65 3.32
N PRO A 434 -21.09 -10.94 3.01
CA PRO A 434 -20.15 -11.26 1.93
C PRO A 434 -20.58 -10.72 0.57
N LEU A 435 -21.88 -10.73 0.28
CA LEU A 435 -22.42 -10.20 -0.97
C LEU A 435 -22.32 -8.67 -1.04
N LYS A 436 -22.51 -7.97 0.07
CA LYS A 436 -22.27 -6.52 0.12
C LYS A 436 -20.80 -6.20 -0.15
N THR A 437 -19.90 -6.92 0.51
CA THR A 437 -18.46 -6.74 0.32
C THR A 437 -18.06 -7.01 -1.13
N ALA A 438 -18.56 -8.10 -1.73
CA ALA A 438 -18.33 -8.41 -3.14
C ALA A 438 -18.87 -7.32 -4.07
N PHE A 439 -20.04 -6.74 -3.77
CA PHE A 439 -20.59 -5.61 -4.54
C PHE A 439 -19.74 -4.33 -4.41
N VAL A 440 -19.32 -3.99 -3.19
CA VAL A 440 -18.48 -2.81 -2.94
C VAL A 440 -17.14 -2.94 -3.66
N VAL A 441 -16.45 -4.07 -3.47
CA VAL A 441 -15.19 -4.33 -4.19
C VAL A 441 -15.45 -4.33 -5.69
N GLY A 442 -16.50 -5.01 -6.14
CA GLY A 442 -16.75 -5.19 -7.55
C GLY A 442 -17.16 -3.94 -8.32
N THR A 443 -17.77 -2.96 -7.66
CA THR A 443 -18.01 -1.63 -8.26
C THR A 443 -16.74 -0.78 -8.36
N GLY A 444 -15.71 -1.05 -7.54
CA GLY A 444 -14.44 -0.33 -7.55
C GLY A 444 -13.40 -0.86 -8.55
N ILE A 445 -13.48 -2.14 -8.93
CA ILE A 445 -12.52 -2.79 -9.84
C ILE A 445 -12.58 -2.38 -11.32
N PRO A 446 -13.71 -1.96 -11.93
CA PRO A 446 -13.78 -1.77 -13.37
C PRO A 446 -12.73 -0.83 -13.95
N LEU A 447 -12.31 0.20 -13.20
CA LEU A 447 -11.27 1.16 -13.60
C LEU A 447 -9.93 0.96 -12.87
N ALA A 448 -9.76 -0.14 -12.14
CA ALA A 448 -8.54 -0.41 -11.37
C ALA A 448 -7.30 -0.61 -12.25
N HIS A 449 -7.48 -1.09 -13.49
CA HIS A 449 -6.38 -1.24 -14.44
C HIS A 449 -5.68 0.09 -14.74
N PHE A 450 -6.39 1.24 -14.74
CA PHE A 450 -5.77 2.56 -14.92
C PHE A 450 -4.83 2.95 -13.79
N PHE A 451 -5.03 2.39 -12.59
CA PHE A 451 -4.13 2.57 -11.46
C PHE A 451 -3.03 1.51 -11.43
N LEU A 452 -3.34 0.27 -11.78
CA LEU A 452 -2.45 -0.88 -11.62
C LEU A 452 -1.43 -1.01 -12.75
N GLU A 453 -1.79 -0.58 -13.97
CA GLU A 453 -0.99 -0.74 -15.19
C GLU A 453 0.48 -0.32 -15.00
N PRO A 454 0.83 0.87 -14.44
CA PRO A 454 2.22 1.28 -14.30
C PRO A 454 3.04 0.36 -13.39
N TYR A 455 2.40 -0.29 -12.40
CA TYR A 455 3.09 -1.18 -11.45
C TYR A 455 3.29 -2.58 -12.02
N VAL A 456 2.32 -3.09 -12.80
CA VAL A 456 2.38 -4.45 -13.37
C VAL A 456 3.17 -4.50 -14.69
N ARG A 457 3.23 -3.41 -15.45
CA ARG A 457 4.04 -3.30 -16.69
C ARG A 457 5.49 -2.88 -16.43
N SER A 458 5.77 -2.21 -15.31
CA SER A 458 7.14 -1.87 -14.91
C SER A 458 7.80 -2.98 -14.09
N ASN A 459 9.08 -2.79 -13.78
CA ASN A 459 9.83 -3.68 -12.91
C ASN A 459 9.48 -3.51 -11.41
N PHE A 460 8.38 -2.86 -11.05
CA PHE A 460 8.00 -2.61 -9.65
C PHE A 460 7.90 -3.88 -8.81
N PHE A 461 7.03 -4.83 -9.20
CA PHE A 461 6.88 -6.09 -8.46
C PHE A 461 8.09 -7.01 -8.58
N ARG A 462 8.77 -6.97 -9.74
CA ARG A 462 10.03 -7.68 -10.01
C ARG A 462 11.14 -7.24 -9.06
N HIS A 463 11.33 -5.94 -8.87
CA HIS A 463 12.26 -5.39 -7.89
C HIS A 463 11.87 -5.69 -6.44
N GLY A 464 10.58 -5.87 -6.14
CA GLY A 464 10.09 -6.32 -4.84
C GLY A 464 10.29 -7.81 -4.55
N ALA A 465 10.45 -8.64 -5.60
CA ALA A 465 10.61 -10.09 -5.50
C ALA A 465 11.86 -10.51 -4.72
N HIS A 466 12.90 -9.67 -4.75
CA HIS A 466 14.15 -9.84 -4.00
C HIS A 466 13.93 -9.94 -2.48
N GLY A 467 12.95 -9.20 -1.96
CA GLY A 467 12.59 -9.20 -0.54
C GLY A 467 11.72 -10.38 -0.12
N LEU A 468 11.28 -11.22 -1.04
CA LEU A 468 10.29 -12.27 -0.78
C LEU A 468 10.91 -13.67 -0.88
N PRO A 469 10.49 -14.61 -0.02
CA PRO A 469 10.73 -16.03 -0.25
C PRO A 469 9.88 -16.51 -1.42
N MET A 470 10.45 -17.21 -2.40
CA MET A 470 9.76 -17.56 -3.64
C MET A 470 10.00 -19.01 -4.04
N ILE A 471 8.99 -19.62 -4.64
CA ILE A 471 9.10 -20.88 -5.39
C ILE A 471 9.16 -20.53 -6.86
N VAL A 472 10.19 -21.00 -7.57
CA VAL A 472 10.48 -20.57 -8.93
C VAL A 472 10.82 -21.79 -9.78
N ARG A 473 10.28 -21.86 -11.00
CA ARG A 473 10.62 -22.93 -11.94
C ARG A 473 12.07 -22.78 -12.39
N ILE A 474 12.85 -23.86 -12.31
CA ILE A 474 14.22 -23.90 -12.82
C ILE A 474 14.13 -24.28 -14.30
N PRO A 475 14.74 -23.50 -15.23
CA PRO A 475 14.84 -23.91 -16.62
C PRO A 475 15.59 -25.24 -16.71
N ASN A 476 15.05 -26.21 -17.45
CA ASN A 476 15.79 -27.43 -17.74
C ASN A 476 17.05 -27.05 -18.53
N GLN A 477 18.22 -27.54 -18.10
CA GLN A 477 19.48 -27.40 -18.83
C GLN A 477 19.45 -28.16 -20.15
#